data_AF-A0A847G4P2-F1
#
_entry.id   AF-A0A847G4P2-F1
#
_cell.length_a   1.000
_cell.length_b   1.000
_cell.length_c   1.000
_cell.angle_alpha   90.00
_cell.angle_beta   90.00
_cell.angle_gamma   90.00
#
_symmetry.space_group_name_H-M   'P 1'
#
loop_
_entity.id
_entity.type
_entity.pdbx_description
1 polymer ?
#
loop_
_entity_poly.entity_id
_entity_poly.type
_entity_poly.pdbx_seq_one_letter_code
_entity_poly.pdbx_strand_id
1 'polypeptide(L)'
;MIKVNTCLYGSLARLGGGKHVAQVDVELEPGSGKVELLDYLGIPEAERGYLFINAVLCEVPGISTGANELLQDGDHVGIFAIDRLIPFQYRDGLPISEGLRKTLHQHGAMHNSYK
;
A
#
# COMPACT_ATOMS: atom_id res chain seq x y z
N MET A 1 5.82 11.34 -18.06
CA MET A 1 4.97 10.32 -17.43
C MET A 1 5.85 9.25 -16.84
N ILE A 2 5.48 8.71 -15.69
CA ILE A 2 6.08 7.52 -15.07
C ILE A 2 5.06 6.39 -15.16
N LYS A 3 5.55 5.16 -15.35
CA LYS A 3 4.74 3.95 -15.41
C LYS A 3 5.01 3.13 -14.16
N VAL A 4 3.98 2.93 -13.35
CA VAL A 4 4.06 2.20 -12.08
C VAL A 4 3.35 0.86 -12.22
N ASN A 5 4.06 -0.22 -11.92
CA ASN A 5 3.49 -1.56 -11.94
C ASN A 5 2.76 -1.83 -10.62
N THR A 6 1.44 -1.96 -10.67
CA THR A 6 0.61 -2.09 -9.46
C THR A 6 -0.08 -3.45 -9.39
N CYS A 7 0.20 -4.19 -8.33
CA CYS A 7 -0.46 -5.45 -8.00
C CYS A 7 -1.52 -5.23 -6.92
N LEU A 8 -2.77 -5.56 -7.25
CA LEU A 8 -3.94 -5.45 -6.38
C LEU A 8 -4.33 -6.84 -5.87
N TYR A 9 -4.40 -6.99 -4.54
CA TYR A 9 -4.70 -8.26 -3.89
C TYR A 9 -6.02 -8.24 -3.14
N GLY A 10 -6.70 -9.39 -3.09
CA GLY A 10 -7.98 -9.53 -2.40
C GLY A 10 -9.12 -8.90 -3.19
N SER A 11 -10.10 -8.32 -2.50
CA SER A 11 -11.24 -7.68 -3.17
C SER A 11 -10.84 -6.48 -4.03
N LEU A 12 -9.69 -5.85 -3.81
CA LEU A 12 -9.16 -4.77 -4.66
C LEU A 12 -8.82 -5.24 -6.08
N ALA A 13 -8.60 -6.54 -6.30
CA ALA A 13 -8.32 -7.10 -7.62
C ALA A 13 -9.41 -6.76 -8.65
N ARG A 14 -10.65 -6.51 -8.20
CA ARG A 14 -11.77 -6.08 -9.07
C ARG A 14 -11.47 -4.82 -9.87
N LEU A 15 -10.64 -3.92 -9.33
CA LEU A 15 -10.27 -2.65 -9.98
C LEU A 15 -9.33 -2.88 -11.16
N GLY A 16 -8.62 -4.01 -11.21
CA GLY A 16 -7.79 -4.43 -12.33
C GLY A 16 -8.37 -5.59 -13.15
N GLY A 17 -9.68 -5.87 -13.02
CA GLY A 17 -10.34 -6.96 -13.75
C GLY A 17 -10.02 -8.37 -13.24
N GLY A 18 -9.40 -8.51 -12.07
CA GLY A 18 -9.11 -9.79 -11.44
C GLY A 18 -10.08 -10.16 -10.32
N LYS A 19 -10.04 -11.44 -9.89
CA LYS A 19 -10.89 -11.95 -8.79
C LYS A 19 -10.19 -11.93 -7.42
N HIS A 20 -8.92 -12.30 -7.37
CA HIS A 20 -8.12 -12.38 -6.14
C HIS A 20 -6.78 -11.66 -6.25
N VAL A 21 -6.28 -11.52 -7.48
CA VAL A 21 -5.10 -10.77 -7.85
C VAL A 21 -5.39 -10.12 -9.19
N ALA A 22 -4.93 -8.89 -9.35
CA ALA A 22 -4.86 -8.20 -10.63
C ALA A 22 -3.57 -7.40 -10.70
N GLN A 23 -3.03 -7.24 -11.91
CA GLN A 23 -1.88 -6.38 -12.15
C GLN A 23 -2.31 -5.33 -13.17
N VAL A 24 -2.07 -4.07 -12.83
CA VAL A 24 -2.36 -2.93 -13.68
C VAL A 24 -1.12 -2.06 -13.76
N ASP A 25 -0.82 -1.58 -14.95
CA ASP A 25 0.17 -0.53 -15.11
C ASP A 25 -0.54 0.81 -15.06
N VAL A 26 -0.10 1.68 -14.14
CA VAL A 26 -0.68 3.01 -13.95
C VAL A 26 0.30 4.05 -14.48
N GLU A 27 -0.20 4.95 -15.34
CA GLU A 27 0.59 6.08 -15.83
C GLU A 27 0.28 7.32 -14.99
N LEU A 28 1.31 7.92 -14.40
CA LEU A 28 1.22 9.11 -13.57
C LEU A 28 2.15 10.21 -14.09
N GLU A 29 1.93 11.43 -13.61
CA GLU A 29 2.85 12.53 -13.90
C GLU A 29 4.17 12.37 -13.13
N PRO A 30 5.31 12.85 -13.69
CA PRO A 30 6.55 12.89 -12.94
C PRO A 30 6.40 13.68 -11.64
N GLY A 31 6.88 13.11 -10.53
CA GLY A 31 6.73 13.70 -9.19
C GLY A 31 5.45 13.31 -8.47
N SER A 32 4.58 12.49 -9.07
CA SER A 32 3.50 11.81 -8.35
C SER A 32 4.05 10.81 -7.33
N GLY A 33 3.29 10.58 -6.26
CA GLY A 33 3.59 9.61 -5.24
C GLY A 33 2.43 8.65 -4.97
N LYS A 34 2.55 7.93 -3.85
CA LYS A 34 1.56 6.98 -3.35
C LYS A 34 0.13 7.54 -3.31
N VAL A 35 -0.06 8.80 -2.92
CA VAL A 35 -1.38 9.44 -2.80
C VAL A 35 -2.04 9.54 -4.17
N GLU A 36 -1.34 10.09 -5.17
CA GLU A 36 -1.88 10.21 -6.53
C GLU A 36 -2.18 8.84 -7.15
N LEU A 37 -1.37 7.82 -6.85
CA LEU A 37 -1.64 6.44 -7.26
C LEU A 37 -2.94 5.89 -6.65
N LEU A 38 -3.12 6.08 -5.34
CA LEU A 38 -4.32 5.62 -4.63
C LEU A 38 -5.58 6.34 -5.12
N ASP A 39 -5.48 7.65 -5.38
CA ASP A 39 -6.56 8.45 -5.93
C ASP A 39 -6.92 8.02 -7.36
N TYR A 40 -5.90 7.77 -8.20
CA TYR A 40 -6.11 7.26 -9.57
C TYR A 40 -6.85 5.92 -9.57
N LEU A 41 -6.48 5.01 -8.68
CA LEU A 41 -7.12 3.69 -8.55
C LEU A 41 -8.49 3.76 -7.86
N GLY A 42 -8.83 4.90 -7.24
CA GLY A 42 -10.09 5.09 -6.51
C GLY A 42 -10.23 4.17 -5.30
N ILE A 43 -9.13 3.84 -4.62
CA ILE A 43 -9.12 2.89 -3.48
C ILE A 43 -9.52 3.60 -2.18
N PRO A 44 -10.68 3.28 -1.59
CA PRO A 44 -11.10 3.90 -0.33
C PRO A 44 -10.18 3.49 0.82
N GLU A 45 -9.93 4.41 1.75
CA GLU A 45 -9.08 4.16 2.93
C GLU A 45 -9.55 2.98 3.77
N ALA A 46 -10.88 2.83 3.95
CA ALA A 46 -11.45 1.72 4.71
C ALA A 46 -11.21 0.34 4.08
N GLU A 47 -10.87 0.27 2.80
CA GLU A 47 -10.55 -0.97 2.10
C GLU A 47 -9.04 -1.25 2.03
N ARG A 48 -8.19 -0.32 2.47
CA ARG A 48 -6.72 -0.46 2.41
C ARG A 48 -6.21 -1.36 3.52
N GLY A 49 -5.54 -2.42 3.11
CA GLY A 49 -4.75 -3.30 3.97
C GLY A 49 -3.29 -2.86 4.01
N TYR A 50 -2.40 -3.72 3.51
CA TYR A 50 -0.97 -3.38 3.38
C TYR A 50 -0.69 -2.66 2.07
N LEU A 51 0.26 -1.73 2.11
CA LEU A 51 0.84 -1.13 0.91
C LEU A 51 2.36 -1.27 0.93
N PHE A 52 2.91 -1.75 -0.17
CA PHE A 52 4.34 -1.89 -0.39
C PHE A 52 4.78 -1.11 -1.62
N ILE A 53 5.95 -0.48 -1.56
CA ILE A 53 6.65 0.09 -2.71
C ILE A 53 8.03 -0.56 -2.75
N ASN A 54 8.35 -1.30 -3.83
CA ASN A 54 9.64 -2.00 -3.99
C ASN A 54 10.05 -2.84 -2.76
N ALA A 55 9.10 -3.63 -2.25
CA ALA A 55 9.23 -4.45 -1.03
C ALA A 55 9.46 -3.67 0.29
N VAL A 56 9.33 -2.34 0.28
CA VAL A 56 9.29 -1.50 1.48
C VAL A 56 7.85 -1.33 1.94
N LEU A 57 7.58 -1.62 3.21
CA LEU A 57 6.27 -1.46 3.81
C LEU A 57 5.95 0.02 4.08
N CYS A 58 4.86 0.50 3.49
CA CYS A 58 4.46 1.91 3.48
C CYS A 58 3.15 2.15 4.24
N GLU A 59 2.17 1.25 4.17
CA GLU A 59 0.94 1.32 4.97
C GLU A 59 0.59 -0.05 5.56
N VAL A 60 -0.12 -0.01 6.68
CA VAL A 60 -0.67 -1.19 7.36
C VAL A 60 -2.15 -0.96 7.64
N PRO A 61 -2.96 -2.02 7.79
CA PRO A 61 -4.38 -1.93 8.14
C PRO A 61 -4.67 -0.96 9.27
N GLY A 62 -5.59 -0.03 9.02
CA GLY A 62 -6.03 0.96 10.00
C GLY A 62 -5.03 2.09 10.29
N ILE A 63 -3.92 2.17 9.54
CA ILE A 63 -2.95 3.27 9.65
C ILE A 63 -2.72 3.89 8.27
N SER A 64 -3.27 5.09 8.06
CA SER A 64 -2.81 5.98 7.01
C SER A 64 -1.67 6.85 7.53
N THR A 65 -0.56 6.90 6.80
CA THR A 65 0.64 7.59 7.27
C THR A 65 0.63 9.09 6.96
N GLY A 66 -0.25 9.55 6.07
CA GLY A 66 -0.25 10.91 5.51
C GLY A 66 1.02 11.25 4.71
N ALA A 67 2.00 10.35 4.65
CA ALA A 67 3.19 10.50 3.84
C ALA A 67 2.87 10.18 2.38
N ASN A 68 3.47 10.93 1.46
CA ASN A 68 3.36 10.69 0.03
C ASN A 68 4.72 10.23 -0.53
N GLU A 69 5.06 8.95 -0.34
CA GLU A 69 6.27 8.38 -0.91
C GLU A 69 6.27 8.57 -2.44
N LEU A 70 7.24 9.35 -2.95
CA LEU A 70 7.36 9.64 -4.38
C LEU A 70 7.67 8.38 -5.17
N LEU A 71 7.00 8.23 -6.30
CA LEU A 71 7.17 7.09 -7.19
C LEU A 71 8.10 7.45 -8.34
N GLN A 72 8.84 6.46 -8.81
CA GLN A 72 9.70 6.53 -9.98
C GLN A 72 9.16 5.64 -11.10
N ASP A 73 9.61 5.91 -12.32
CA ASP A 73 9.29 5.06 -13.46
C ASP A 73 9.79 3.63 -13.24
N GLY A 74 8.90 2.65 -13.43
CA GLY A 74 9.17 1.24 -13.22
C GLY A 74 9.00 0.74 -11.77
N ASP A 75 8.60 1.61 -10.83
CA ASP A 75 8.34 1.18 -9.44
C ASP A 75 7.25 0.11 -9.38
N HIS A 76 7.41 -0.82 -8.44
CA HIS A 76 6.45 -1.89 -8.19
C HIS A 76 5.70 -1.62 -6.87
N VAL A 77 4.37 -1.54 -6.97
CA VAL A 77 3.49 -1.26 -5.84
C VAL A 77 2.56 -2.43 -5.58
N GLY A 78 2.56 -2.95 -4.35
CA GLY A 78 1.65 -4.01 -3.92
C GLY A 78 0.60 -3.46 -2.95
N ILE A 79 -0.68 -3.54 -3.29
CA ILE A 79 -1.78 -3.04 -2.45
C ILE A 79 -2.71 -4.19 -2.11
N PHE A 80 -2.85 -4.45 -0.81
CA PHE A 80 -3.70 -5.51 -0.27
C PHE A 80 -5.02 -4.91 0.20
N ALA A 81 -6.11 -5.58 -0.11
CA ALA A 81 -7.39 -5.31 0.52
C ALA A 81 -7.34 -5.61 2.03
N ILE A 82 -8.11 -4.87 2.82
CA ILE A 82 -8.26 -5.09 4.26
C ILE A 82 -8.77 -6.51 4.61
N ASP A 83 -9.51 -7.14 3.70
CA ASP A 83 -10.04 -8.50 3.85
C ASP A 83 -8.98 -9.61 3.67
N ARG A 84 -7.78 -9.25 3.22
CA ARG A 84 -6.69 -10.18 2.96
C ARG A 84 -5.46 -9.81 3.78
N LEU A 85 -5.55 -10.08 5.07
CA LEU A 85 -4.48 -9.82 6.02
C LEU A 85 -3.35 -10.84 5.87
N ILE A 86 -2.13 -10.36 5.66
CA ILE A 86 -0.93 -11.16 5.89
C ILE A 86 -0.76 -11.30 7.42
N PRO A 87 -0.57 -12.53 7.96
CA PRO A 87 -0.35 -12.70 9.39
C PRO A 87 0.80 -11.82 9.90
N PHE A 88 0.61 -11.21 11.08
CA PHE A 88 1.55 -10.26 11.69
C PHE A 88 2.98 -10.78 11.74
N GLN A 89 3.15 -12.08 11.99
CA GLN A 89 4.43 -12.78 12.05
C GLN A 89 5.32 -12.67 10.80
N TYR A 90 4.75 -12.35 9.63
CA TYR A 90 5.53 -12.16 8.40
C TYR A 90 6.05 -10.73 8.22
N ARG A 91 5.83 -9.84 9.19
CA ARG A 91 6.18 -8.42 9.10
C ARG A 91 7.43 -8.04 9.88
N ASP A 92 7.84 -8.87 10.84
CA ASP A 92 9.05 -8.63 11.60
C ASP A 92 10.28 -8.71 10.67
N GLY A 93 11.08 -7.64 10.67
CA GLY A 93 12.28 -7.52 9.83
C GLY A 93 12.05 -6.97 8.43
N LEU A 94 10.82 -6.64 8.03
CA LEU A 94 10.58 -5.96 6.75
C LEU A 94 11.13 -4.52 6.78
N PRO A 95 11.74 -4.03 5.67
CA PRO A 95 12.02 -2.61 5.52
C PRO A 95 10.73 -1.80 5.64
N ILE A 96 10.74 -0.76 6.47
CA ILE A 96 9.61 0.18 6.62
C ILE A 96 10.01 1.57 6.11
N SER A 97 9.06 2.23 5.43
CA SER A 97 9.21 3.61 4.96
C SER A 97 9.40 4.58 6.13
N GLU A 98 10.00 5.74 5.85
CA GLU A 98 10.14 6.80 6.86
C GLU A 98 8.77 7.35 7.31
N GLY A 99 7.82 7.47 6.37
CA GLY A 99 6.45 7.87 6.65
C GLY A 99 5.79 6.95 7.66
N LEU A 100 5.79 5.64 7.39
CA LEU A 100 5.23 4.65 8.31
C LEU A 100 5.95 4.63 9.66
N ARG A 101 7.28 4.71 9.66
CA ARG A 101 8.07 4.74 10.90
C ARG A 101 7.65 5.92 11.78
N LYS A 102 7.52 7.11 11.21
CA LYS A 102 7.07 8.32 11.93
C LYS A 102 5.67 8.14 12.52
N THR A 103 4.72 7.62 11.73
CA THR A 103 3.34 7.41 12.20
C THR A 103 3.26 6.39 13.33
N LEU A 104 4.01 5.27 13.25
CA LEU A 104 4.05 4.24 14.29
C LEU A 104 4.67 4.76 15.60
N HIS A 105 5.70 5.61 15.54
CA HIS A 105 6.25 6.24 16.74
C HIS A 105 5.24 7.18 17.44
N GLN A 106 4.35 7.83 16.69
CA GLN A 106 3.35 8.74 17.24
C GLN A 106 2.14 8.01 17.84
N HIS A 107 1.73 6.88 17.26
CA HIS A 107 0.53 6.14 17.66
C HIS A 107 0.80 4.98 18.65
N GLY A 108 2.08 4.71 18.96
CA GLY A 108 2.51 3.53 19.71
C GLY A 108 2.60 2.29 18.82
N ALA A 109 3.42 1.31 19.23
CA ALA A 109 3.52 0.04 18.51
C ALA A 109 2.12 -0.57 18.32
N MET A 110 1.85 -1.12 17.13
CA MET A 110 0.57 -1.77 16.81
C MET A 110 0.19 -2.75 17.92
N HIS A 111 -0.75 -2.36 18.78
CA HIS A 111 -1.26 -3.25 19.82
C HIS A 111 -2.10 -4.31 19.12
N ASN A 112 -1.64 -5.56 19.21
CA ASN A 112 -2.36 -6.75 18.80
C ASN A 112 -3.76 -6.75 19.45
N SER A 113 -4.74 -6.25 18.73
CA SER A 113 -6.14 -6.25 19.15
C SER A 113 -6.77 -7.56 18.67
N TYR A 114 -6.31 -8.69 19.19
CA TYR A 114 -7.12 -9.90 19.15
C TYR A 114 -8.20 -9.76 20.24
N LYS A 115 -9.46 -9.69 19.82
CA LYS A 115 -10.59 -10.12 20.63
C LYS A 115 -11.13 -11.40 20.02
#